data_AF-A0A147K794-F1
#
_entry.id   AF-A0A147K794-F1
#
_cell.length_a   1.000
_cell.length_b   1.000
_cell.length_c   1.000
_cell.angle_alpha   90.00
_cell.angle_beta   90.00
_cell.angle_gamma   90.00
#
_symmetry.space_group_name_H-M   'P 1'
#
loop_
_entity.id
_entity.type
_entity.pdbx_description
1 polymer ?
#
loop_
_entity_poly.entity_id
_entity_poly.type
_entity_poly.pdbx_seq_one_letter_code
_entity_poly.pdbx_strand_id
1 'polypeptide(L)' 'MGRYISIYVLFVCMGNVLLFGVPLIMGDLVGEFDRVLGNVVIFFGSFIITQLFYIMNVIQKNN' A
#
# COMPACT_ATOMS: atom_id res chain seq x y z
N MET A 1 3.62 -4.68 -17.49
CA MET A 1 3.37 -3.51 -16.62
C MET A 1 2.10 -3.64 -15.80
N GLY A 2 0.97 -4.12 -16.34
CA GLY A 2 -0.31 -4.23 -15.59
C GLY A 2 -0.24 -5.00 -14.26
N ARG A 3 0.59 -6.05 -14.15
CA ARG A 3 0.78 -6.79 -12.89
C ARG A 3 1.25 -5.91 -11.73
N TYR A 4 2.18 -4.98 -11.98
CA TYR A 4 2.75 -4.12 -10.94
C TYR A 4 1.78 -3.03 -10.50
N ILE A 5 1.02 -2.48 -11.45
CA ILE A 5 -0.06 -1.53 -11.15
C ILE A 5 -1.13 -2.21 -10.30
N SER A 6 -1.47 -3.47 -10.60
CA SER A 6 -2.40 -4.25 -9.79
C SER A 6 -1.88 -4.49 -8.37
N ILE A 7 -0.59 -4.86 -8.21
CA ILE A 7 0.05 -5.01 -6.90
C ILE A 7 0.00 -3.68 -6.13
N TYR A 8 0.34 -2.57 -6.77
CA TYR A 8 0.29 -1.25 -6.16
C TYR A 8 -1.12 -0.90 -5.66
N VAL A 9 -2.13 -1.03 -6.52
CA VAL A 9 -3.53 -0.72 -6.17
C VAL A 9 -4.03 -1.64 -5.06
N LEU A 10 -3.68 -2.94 -5.09
CA LEU A 10 -4.03 -3.88 -4.03
C LEU A 10 -3.43 -3.48 -2.68
N PHE A 11 -2.15 -3.11 -2.64
CA PHE A 11 -1.50 -2.66 -1.41
C PHE A 11 -2.09 -1.35 -0.89
N VAL A 12 -2.39 -0.40 -1.78
CA VAL A 12 -3.04 0.86 -1.38
C VAL A 12 -4.43 0.60 -0.80
N CYS A 13 -5.26 -0.20 -1.47
CA CYS A 13 -6.60 -0.54 -0.98
C CYS A 13 -6.54 -1.31 0.34
N MET A 14 -5.67 -2.33 0.43
CA MET A 14 -5.55 -3.16 1.62
C MET A 14 -4.99 -2.37 2.81
N GLY A 15 -4.01 -1.49 2.58
CA GLY A 15 -3.51 -0.56 3.58
C GLY A 15 -4.61 0.36 4.12
N ASN A 16 -5.44 0.92 3.24
CA ASN A 16 -6.55 1.78 3.64
C ASN A 16 -7.61 1.02 4.45
N VAL A 17 -7.98 -0.18 4.01
CA VAL A 17 -8.96 -1.01 4.72
C VAL A 17 -8.45 -1.39 6.11
N LEU A 18 -7.18 -1.79 6.22
CA LEU A 18 -6.61 -2.24 7.49
C LEU A 18 -6.38 -1.09 8.47
N LEU A 19 -5.82 0.04 8.00
CA LEU A 19 -5.45 1.15 8.88
C LEU A 19 -6.59 2.12 9.17
N PHE A 20 -7.62 2.19 8.31
CA PHE A 20 -8.73 3.12 8.47
C PHE A 20 -10.09 2.44 8.50
N GLY A 21 -10.30 1.41 7.69
CA GLY A 21 -11.58 0.67 7.67
C GLY A 21 -11.83 -0.11 8.97
N VAL A 22 -10.84 -0.85 9.46
CA VAL A 22 -10.97 -1.65 10.70
C VAL A 22 -11.21 -0.78 11.93
N PRO A 23 -10.39 0.26 12.21
CA PRO A 23 -10.63 1.12 13.38
C PRO A 23 -11.99 1.82 13.34
N LEU A 24 -12.42 2.24 12.15
CA LEU A 24 -13.71 2.93 11.96
C LEU A 24 -14.91 2.03 12.31
N ILE A 25 -14.83 0.72 12.02
CA ILE A 25 -15.87 -0.25 12.42
C ILE A 25 -15.79 -0.57 13.92
N MET A 26 -14.60 -0.55 14.50
CA MET A 26 -14.38 -0.77 15.94
C MET A 26 -14.79 0.44 16.81
N GLY A 27 -15.24 1.54 16.20
CA GLY A 27 -15.64 2.77 16.90
C GLY A 27 -14.48 3.66 17.32
N ASP A 28 -13.27 3.39 16.83
CA ASP A 28 -12.10 4.22 17.11
C ASP A 28 -11.97 5.33 16.07
N LEU A 29 -12.02 6.58 16.55
CA LEU A 29 -11.91 7.77 15.71
C LEU A 29 -10.43 8.12 15.54
N VAL A 30 -9.79 7.47 14.57
CA VAL A 30 -8.46 7.86 14.09
C VAL A 30 -8.51 9.34 13.69
N GLY A 31 -7.67 10.17 14.33
CA GLY A 31 -7.64 11.62 14.13
C GLY A 31 -7.27 12.01 12.70
N GLU A 32 -7.64 13.23 12.28
CA GLU A 32 -7.36 13.71 10.93
C GLU A 32 -5.86 13.69 10.59
N PHE A 33 -5.01 14.06 11.56
CA PHE A 33 -3.56 14.03 11.39
C PHE A 33 -3.03 12.61 11.13
N ASP A 34 -3.51 11.63 11.90
CA ASP A 34 -3.12 10.22 11.75
C ASP A 34 -3.60 9.63 10.42
N ARG A 35 -4.77 10.08 9.92
CA ARG A 35 -5.27 9.71 8.60
C ARG A 35 -4.39 10.22 7.47
N VAL A 36 -3.98 11.48 7.54
CA VAL A 36 -3.09 12.08 6.54
C VAL A 36 -1.73 11.38 6.55
N LEU A 37 -1.15 11.17 7.73
CA LEU A 37 0.14 10.50 7.87
C LEU A 37 0.07 9.05 7.37
N GLY A 38 -0.97 8.30 7.77
CA GLY A 38 -1.16 6.93 7.33
C GLY A 38 -1.38 6.82 5.82
N ASN A 39 -2.10 7.75 5.19
CA ASN A 39 -2.25 7.79 3.73
C ASN A 39 -0.92 8.02 3.01
N VAL A 40 -0.08 8.92 3.51
CA VAL A 40 1.27 9.16 2.97
C VAL A 40 2.11 7.87 3.08
N VAL A 41 2.09 7.22 4.25
CA VAL A 41 2.80 5.96 4.48
C VAL A 41 2.31 4.84 3.57
N ILE A 42 0.99 4.68 3.39
CA ILE A 42 0.42 3.69 2.48
C ILE A 42 0.85 3.97 1.04
N PHE A 43 0.78 5.22 0.58
CA PHE A 43 1.14 5.56 -0.80
C PHE A 43 2.62 5.25 -1.10
N PHE A 44 3.54 5.73 -0.26
CA PHE A 44 4.97 5.53 -0.45
C PHE A 44 5.39 4.09 -0.17
N GLY A 45 4.84 3.46 0.88
CA GLY A 45 5.10 2.06 1.20
C GLY A 45 4.67 1.12 0.07
N SER A 46 3.45 1.30 -0.45
CA SER A 46 2.92 0.52 -1.58
C SER A 46 3.76 0.73 -2.85
N PHE A 47 4.25 1.96 -3.07
CA PHE A 47 5.14 2.27 -4.19
C PHE A 47 6.46 1.52 -4.07
N ILE A 48 7.13 1.58 -2.91
CA ILE A 48 8.39 0.88 -2.66
C ILE A 48 8.24 -0.64 -2.85
N ILE A 49 7.20 -1.23 -2.28
CA ILE A 49 6.92 -2.68 -2.42
C ILE A 49 6.76 -3.05 -3.89
N THR A 50 5.99 -2.26 -4.65
CA THR A 50 5.78 -2.50 -6.07
C THR A 50 7.08 -2.43 -6.87
N GLN A 51 7.96 -1.47 -6.56
CA GLN A 51 9.29 -1.36 -7.20
C GLN A 51 10.19 -2.57 -6.85
N LEU A 52 10.14 -3.07 -5.61
CA LEU A 52 10.89 -4.27 -5.22
C LEU A 52 10.46 -5.48 -6.05
N PHE A 53 9.14 -5.71 -6.21
CA PHE A 53 8.63 -6.78 -7.07
C PHE A 53 9.03 -6.60 -8.54
N TYR A 54 9.09 -5.36 -9.03
CA TYR A 54 9.57 -5.08 -10.37
C TYR A 54 11.04 -5.49 -10.53
N ILE A 55 11.91 -5.02 -9.64
CA ILE A 55 13.36 -5.31 -9.64
C ILE A 55 13.60 -6.82 -9.54
N MET A 56 12.95 -7.51 -8.61
CA MET A 56 13.08 -8.97 -8.46
C MET A 56 12.74 -9.71 -9.74
N ASN A 57 11.66 -9.30 -10.42
CA ASN A 57 11.25 -9.93 -11.67
C ASN A 57 12.23 -9.64 -12.82
N VAL A 58 12.83 -8.45 -12.86
CA VAL A 58 13.87 -8.13 -13.85
C VAL A 58 15.10 -9.00 -13.62
N ILE A 59 15.54 -9.15 -12.36
CA ILE A 59 16.67 -10.01 -11.99
C ILE A 59 16.40 -11.47 -12.38
N GLN A 60 15.22 -12.01 -12.04
CA GLN A 60 14.84 -13.38 -12.39
C GLN A 60 14.73 -13.65 -13.89
N LYS A 61 14.43 -12.62 -14.69
CA LYS A 61 14.36 -12.76 -16.15
C LYS A 61 15.75 -12.69 -16.81
N ASN A 62 16.75 -12.17 -16.10
CA ASN A 62 18.10 -11.94 -16.60
C ASN A 62 19.10 -13.03 -16.16
N ASN A 63 18.69 -13.93 -15.26
CA ASN A 63 19.35 -15.19 -14.91
C ASN A 63 18.66 -16.36 -15.62
#